data_AF-A0A660UQ22-F1
#
_entry.id   AF-A0A660UQ22-F1
#
_cell.length_a   1.000
_cell.length_b   1.000
_cell.length_c   1.000
_cell.angle_alpha   90.00
_cell.angle_beta   90.00
_cell.angle_gamma   90.00
#
_symmetry.space_group_name_H-M   'P 1'
#
loop_
_entity.id
_entity.type
_entity.pdbx_description
1 polymer ?
#
loop_
_entity_poly.entity_id
_entity_poly.type
_entity_poly.pdbx_seq_one_letter_code
_entity_poly.pdbx_strand_id
1 'polypeptide(L)' 'MEGKAAVLGSADFVMAFSALGLDTFPTEADSVSVQENATSILKQKYALVVVAENIARSAQVV' A
#
# COMPACT_ATOMS: atom_id res chain seq x y z
N MET A 1 -4.89 -18.55 -11.40
CA MET A 1 -4.51 -18.10 -10.05
C MET A 1 -5.12 -16.72 -9.87
N GLU A 2 -6.10 -16.56 -8.99
CA GLU A 2 -6.58 -15.24 -8.58
C GLU A 2 -5.62 -14.69 -7.52
N GLY A 3 -4.89 -13.63 -7.87
CA GLY A 3 -3.99 -12.95 -6.94
C GLY A 3 -4.67 -11.72 -6.35
N LYS A 4 -4.54 -11.52 -5.04
CA LYS A 4 -5.06 -10.31 -4.37
C LYS A 4 -4.22 -9.08 -4.72
N ALA A 5 -4.85 -7.91 -4.74
CA ALA A 5 -4.20 -6.62 -4.89
C ALA A 5 -4.23 -5.84 -3.58
N ALA A 6 -3.13 -5.15 -3.26
CA ALA A 6 -3.01 -4.23 -2.14
C ALA A 6 -2.81 -2.80 -2.63
N VAL A 7 -3.27 -1.81 -1.85
CA VAL A 7 -3.11 -0.38 -2.17
C VAL A 7 -2.52 0.37 -0.98
N LEU A 8 -1.42 1.10 -1.19
CA LEU A 8 -0.70 1.90 -0.21
C LEU A 8 -0.75 3.39 -0.59
N GLY A 9 -1.23 4.24 0.31
CA GLY A 9 -1.40 5.68 0.06
C GLY A 9 -2.05 6.40 1.24
N SER A 10 -2.39 7.68 1.07
CA SER A 10 -3.16 8.42 2.08
C SER A 10 -4.58 7.84 2.22
N ALA A 11 -5.26 8.20 3.31
CA ALA A 11 -6.66 7.81 3.53
C ALA A 11 -7.56 8.15 2.34
N ASP A 12 -7.41 9.35 1.78
CA ASP A 12 -8.18 9.81 0.61
C ASP A 12 -7.86 9.00 -0.64
N PHE A 13 -6.60 8.66 -0.86
CA PHE A 13 -6.17 7.88 -2.03
C PHE A 13 -6.73 6.46 -1.99
N VAL A 14 -6.69 5.80 -0.83
CA VAL A 14 -7.09 4.39 -0.72
C VAL A 14 -8.61 4.20 -0.65
N MET A 15 -9.38 5.25 -0.31
CA MET A 15 -10.82 5.19 -0.08
C MET A 15 -11.58 4.54 -1.24
N ALA A 16 -11.30 4.95 -2.48
CA ALA A 16 -11.99 4.40 -3.66
C ALA A 16 -11.71 2.90 -3.84
N PHE A 17 -10.50 2.43 -3.52
CA PHE A 17 -10.12 1.02 -3.63
C PHE A 17 -10.73 0.16 -2.51
N SER A 18 -10.87 0.71 -1.31
CA SER A 18 -11.56 0.05 -0.21
C SER A 18 -13.03 -0.22 -0.55
N ALA A 19 -13.70 0.73 -1.21
CA ALA A 19 -15.08 0.55 -1.68
C ALA A 19 -15.22 -0.56 -2.74
N LEU A 20 -14.14 -0.90 -3.44
CA LEU A 20 -14.06 -2.01 -4.40
C LEU A 20 -13.64 -3.34 -3.75
N GLY A 21 -13.42 -3.38 -2.44
CA GLY A 21 -13.05 -4.58 -1.69
C GLY A 21 -11.57 -4.96 -1.76
N LEU A 22 -10.69 -4.03 -2.15
CA LEU A 22 -9.24 -4.26 -2.11
C LEU A 22 -8.70 -4.08 -0.68
N ASP A 23 -7.62 -4.79 -0.39
CA ASP A 23 -6.87 -4.61 0.85
C ASP A 23 -6.12 -3.26 0.77
N THR A 24 -6.38 -2.38 1.74
CA THR A 24 -5.87 -1.00 1.74
C THR A 24 -5.02 -0.71 2.97
N PHE A 25 -3.96 0.06 2.77
CA PHE A 25 -2.97 0.42 3.79
C PHE A 25 -2.85 1.95 3.80
N PRO A 26 -3.73 2.65 4.55
CA PRO A 26 -3.64 4.09 4.71
C PRO A 26 -2.37 4.45 5.50
N THR A 27 -1.63 5.44 5.02
CA THR A 27 -0.38 5.89 5.63
C THR A 27 -0.22 7.39 5.45
N GLU A 28 0.41 8.04 6.42
CA GLU A 28 0.86 9.43 6.29
C GLU A 28 2.18 9.48 5.52
N ALA A 29 2.54 10.66 5.00
CA ALA A 29 3.77 10.86 4.22
C ALA A 29 5.04 10.91 5.10
N ASP A 30 5.09 10.13 6.18
CA ASP A 30 6.29 9.91 6.98
C ASP A 30 6.99 8.61 6.55
N SER A 31 8.32 8.62 6.46
CA SER A 31 9.07 7.50 5.87
C SER A 31 9.00 6.22 6.71
N VAL A 32 8.81 6.33 8.03
CA VAL A 32 8.80 5.18 8.93
C VAL A 32 7.50 4.39 8.76
N SER A 33 6.34 5.05 8.84
CA SER A 33 5.04 4.40 8.67
C SER A 33 4.89 3.78 7.28
N VAL A 34 5.37 4.48 6.24
CA VAL A 34 5.36 3.99 4.87
C VAL A 34 6.16 2.69 4.75
N GLN A 35 7.34 2.60 5.36
CA GLN A 35 8.17 1.40 5.33
C GLN A 35 7.60 0.24 6.16
N GLU A 36 6.99 0.53 7.31
CA GLU A 36 6.32 -0.48 8.14
C GLU A 36 5.14 -1.12 7.38
N ASN A 37 4.33 -0.29 6.72
CA ASN A 37 3.22 -0.74 5.88
C ASN A 37 3.73 -1.53 4.66
N ALA A 38 4.72 -1.02 3.94
CA ALA A 38 5.33 -1.73 2.81
C ALA A 38 5.89 -3.10 3.22
N THR A 39 6.57 -3.18 4.36
CA THR A 39 7.10 -4.43 4.92
C THR A 39 5.97 -5.42 5.26
N SER A 40 4.85 -4.92 5.76
CA SER A 40 3.68 -5.74 6.08
C SER A 40 3.01 -6.30 4.83
N ILE A 41 2.93 -5.50 3.75
CA ILE A 41 2.43 -5.92 2.44
C ILE A 41 3.30 -7.04 1.85
N LEU A 42 4.63 -6.93 1.92
CA LEU A 42 5.56 -7.94 1.39
C LEU A 42 5.39 -9.33 2.03
N LYS A 43 4.99 -9.38 3.31
CA LYS A 43 4.74 -10.65 4.03
C LYS A 43 3.48 -11.38 3.54
N GLN A 44 2.52 -10.66 2.96
CA GLN A 44 1.19 -11.17 2.61
C GLN A 44 1.09 -11.71 1.17
N LYS A 45 2.17 -11.65 0.37
CA LYS A 45 2.28 -12.26 -0.98
C LYS A 45 1.17 -11.82 -1.97
N TYR A 46 0.87 -10.52 -2.01
CA TYR A 46 -0.01 -9.93 -3.02
C TYR A 46 0.55 -10.12 -4.44
N ALA A 47 -0.34 -10.24 -5.43
CA ALA A 47 0.05 -10.32 -6.84
C ALA A 47 0.27 -8.96 -7.49
N LEU A 48 -0.36 -7.92 -6.94
CA LEU A 48 -0.22 -6.53 -7.35
C LEU A 48 -0.20 -5.63 -6.11
N VAL A 49 0.69 -4.65 -6.11
CA VAL A 49 0.70 -3.58 -5.11
C VAL A 49 0.64 -2.25 -5.84
N VAL A 50 -0.42 -1.47 -5.59
CA VAL A 50 -0.58 -0.11 -6.09
C VAL A 50 -0.06 0.85 -5.01
N VAL A 51 0.82 1.76 -5.37
CA VAL A 51 1.43 2.71 -4.43
C VAL A 51 1.23 4.13 -4.95
N ALA A 52 0.79 5.05 -4.08
CA ALA A 52 0.71 6.46 -4.43
C ALA A 52 2.11 7.02 -4.74
N GLU A 53 2.23 7.74 -5.86
CA GLU A 53 3.53 8.17 -6.41
C GLU A 53 4.36 8.99 -5.42
N ASN A 54 3.71 9.89 -4.67
CA ASN A 54 4.35 10.77 -3.71
C ASN A 54 5.03 10.04 -2.54
N ILE A 55 4.63 8.80 -2.23
CA ILE A 55 5.23 7.97 -1.19
C ILE A 55 6.03 6.77 -1.75
N ALA A 56 5.99 6.54 -3.06
CA ALA A 56 6.59 5.37 -3.70
C ALA A 56 8.09 5.24 -3.39
N ARG A 57 8.82 6.36 -3.36
CA ARG A 57 10.24 6.38 -2.99
C ARG A 57 10.47 5.99 -1.53
N SER A 58 9.61 6.45 -0.63
CA SER A 58 9.70 6.12 0.80
C SER A 58 9.32 4.66 1.08
N ALA A 59 8.46 4.06 0.24
CA ALA A 59 8.05 2.67 0.33
C ALA A 59 9.13 1.66 -0.10
N GLN A 60 10.23 2.13 -0.68
CA GLN A 60 11.36 1.29 -1.00
C GLN A 60 12.08 0.88 0.30
N VAL A 61 11.89 -0.37 0.69
CA VAL A 61 12.63 -0.99 1.78
C VAL A 61 13.99 -1.44 1.22
N VAL A 62 15.09 -0.91 1.77
CA VAL A 62 16.48 -1.27 1.41
C VAL A 62 16.94 -2.47 2.21
#